data_AF-A0A0X9NFI9-F1
#
_entry.id   AF-A0A0X9NFI9-F1
#
_cell.length_a   1.000
_cell.length_b   1.000
_cell.length_c   1.000
_cell.angle_alpha   90.00
_cell.angle_beta   90.00
_cell.angle_gamma   90.00
#
_symmetry.space_group_name_H-M   'P 1'
#
loop_
_entity.id
_entity.type
_entity.pdbx_description
1 polymer ?
#
loop_
_entity_poly.entity_id
_entity_poly.type
_entity_poly.pdbx_seq_one_letter_code
_entity_poly.pdbx_strand_id
1 'polypeptide(L)' 'MQRRERTRHLIELGGLVQKAGLVELTDDDRATLYGALLDLAGRARGDDAGDVLTLWKRRGKRAFDAEAEAGS' A
#
# COMPACT_ATOMS: atom_id res chain seq x y z
N MET A 1 -10.32 15.28 -18.43
CA MET A 1 -9.06 14.61 -18.04
C MET A 1 -9.04 14.27 -16.55
N GLN A 2 -9.10 15.27 -15.65
CA GLN A 2 -8.99 15.07 -14.18
C GLN A 2 -9.83 13.93 -13.57
N ARG A 3 -11.10 13.74 -13.98
CA ARG A 3 -11.93 12.65 -13.44
C ARG A 3 -11.39 11.25 -13.79
N ARG A 4 -10.92 11.06 -15.02
CA ARG A 4 -10.36 9.78 -15.48
C ARG A 4 -9.05 9.47 -14.77
N GLU A 5 -8.20 10.48 -14.60
CA GLU A 5 -6.94 10.36 -13.86
C GLU A 5 -7.17 10.02 -12.39
N ARG A 6 -8.14 10.69 -11.74
CA ARG A 6 -8.54 10.37 -10.36
C ARG A 6 -9.05 8.94 -10.21
N THR A 7 -9.91 8.48 -11.12
CA THR A 7 -10.41 7.10 -11.09
C THR A 7 -9.26 6.11 -11.25
N ARG A 8 -8.38 6.32 -12.23
CA ARG A 8 -7.21 5.45 -12.43
C ARG A 8 -6.33 5.40 -11.19
N HIS A 9 -6.03 6.55 -10.61
CA HIS A 9 -5.21 6.64 -9.40
C HIS A 9 -5.82 5.88 -8.21
N LEU A 10 -7.13 6.02 -7.98
CA LEU A 10 -7.81 5.30 -6.90
C LEU A 10 -7.83 3.79 -7.14
N ILE A 11 -7.95 3.34 -8.39
CA ILE A 11 -7.86 1.93 -8.76
C ILE A 11 -6.45 1.40 -8.51
N GLU A 12 -5.42 2.14 -8.92
CA GLU A 12 -4.01 1.78 -8.67
C GLU A 12 -3.75 1.61 -7.16
N LEU A 13 -4.21 2.56 -6.34
CA LEU A 13 -4.09 2.47 -4.89
C LEU A 13 -4.85 1.26 -4.31
N GLY A 14 -6.07 1.01 -4.78
CA GLY A 14 -6.84 -0.18 -4.38
C GLY A 14 -6.13 -1.49 -4.76
N GLY A 15 -5.49 -1.53 -5.93
CA GLY A 15 -4.68 -2.66 -6.37
C GLY A 15 -3.50 -2.97 -5.44
N LEU A 16 -2.90 -1.95 -4.80
CA LEU A 16 -1.85 -2.16 -3.81
C LEU A 16 -2.35 -2.84 -2.54
N VAL A 17 -3.57 -2.53 -2.10
CA VAL A 17 -4.20 -3.17 -0.94
C VAL A 17 -4.40 -4.66 -1.19
N GLN A 18 -4.89 -5.02 -2.39
CA GLN A 18 -5.07 -6.41 -2.78
C GLN A 18 -3.73 -7.15 -2.94
N LYS A 19 -2.76 -6.55 -3.63
CA LYS A 19 -1.43 -7.13 -3.84
C LYS A 19 -0.68 -7.39 -2.52
N ALA A 20 -0.88 -6.53 -1.52
CA ALA A 20 -0.32 -6.72 -0.18
C ALA A 20 -0.99 -7.86 0.62
N GLY A 21 -1.98 -8.56 0.05
CA GLY A 21 -2.71 -9.65 0.70
C GLY A 21 -3.70 -9.18 1.77
N LEU A 22 -3.92 -7.87 1.89
CA LEU A 22 -4.72 -7.32 2.99
C LEU A 22 -6.20 -7.65 2.84
N VAL A 23 -6.71 -7.72 1.60
CA VAL A 23 -8.12 -8.06 1.34
C VAL A 23 -8.44 -9.46 1.85
N GLU A 24 -7.60 -10.45 1.54
CA GLU A 24 -7.78 -11.84 2.00
C GLU A 24 -7.59 -11.94 3.52
N LEU A 25 -6.54 -11.31 4.06
CA LEU A 25 -6.24 -11.35 5.49
C LEU A 25 -7.36 -10.74 6.36
N THR A 26 -8.09 -9.77 5.83
CA THR A 26 -9.12 -9.03 6.56
C THR A 26 -10.55 -9.42 6.18
N ASP A 27 -10.72 -10.41 5.29
CA ASP A 27 -12.03 -10.79 4.72
C ASP A 27 -12.79 -9.58 4.11
N ASP A 28 -12.04 -8.70 3.43
CA ASP A 28 -12.53 -7.44 2.86
C ASP A 28 -13.22 -6.49 3.88
N ASP A 29 -12.97 -6.65 5.18
CA ASP A 29 -13.53 -5.76 6.19
C ASP A 29 -12.88 -4.37 6.11
N ARG A 30 -13.64 -3.42 5.57
CA ARG A 30 -13.16 -2.05 5.32
C ARG A 30 -12.76 -1.31 6.59
N ALA A 31 -13.40 -1.60 7.72
CA ALA A 31 -13.04 -0.97 8.99
C ALA A 31 -11.67 -1.42 9.47
N THR A 32 -11.38 -2.72 9.37
CA THR A 32 -10.09 -3.33 9.69
C THR A 32 -8.99 -2.83 8.74
N LEU A 33 -9.26 -2.79 7.44
CA LEU A 33 -8.33 -2.20 6.45
C LEU A 33 -8.01 -0.74 6.78
N TYR A 34 -9.04 0.06 7.08
CA TYR A 34 -8.85 1.46 7.42
C TYR A 34 -8.07 1.64 8.72
N GLY A 35 -8.35 0.84 9.75
CA GLY A 35 -7.60 0.83 11.01
C GLY A 35 -6.12 0.52 10.82
N ALA A 36 -5.81 -0.49 9.99
CA ALA A 36 -4.41 -0.83 9.66
C ALA A 36 -3.69 0.32 8.92
N LEU A 37 -4.36 0.97 7.96
CA LEU A 37 -3.80 2.12 7.26
C LEU A 37 -3.60 3.34 8.18
N LEU A 38 -4.50 3.55 9.16
CA LEU A 38 -4.35 4.58 10.17
C LEU A 38 -3.15 4.33 11.08
N ASP A 39 -2.91 3.08 11.47
CA ASP A 39 -1.73 2.69 12.24
C ASP A 39 -0.43 2.95 11.47
N LEU A 40 -0.36 2.57 10.18
CA LEU A 40 0.78 2.94 9.31
C LEU A 40 0.95 4.46 9.23
N ALA A 41 -0.14 5.20 9.04
CA ALA A 41 -0.08 6.66 8.96
C ALA A 41 0.39 7.29 10.29
N GLY A 42 0.03 6.70 11.44
CA GLY A 42 0.51 7.10 12.75
C GLY A 42 2.02 6.89 12.89
N ARG A 43 2.51 5.69 12.55
CA ARG A 43 3.95 5.37 12.57
C ARG A 43 4.77 6.29 11.66
N ALA A 44 4.24 6.62 10.49
CA ALA A 44 4.88 7.51 9.52
C ALA A 44 4.90 8.99 9.93
N ARG A 45 4.21 9.37 11.01
CA ARG A 45 4.19 10.74 11.55
C ARG A 45 4.88 10.87 12.90
N GLY A 46 5.36 9.76 13.48
CA GLY A 46 6.10 9.76 14.75
C GLY A 46 7.53 10.27 14.59
N ASP A 47 8.26 10.31 15.70
CA ASP A 47 9.62 10.89 15.76
C ASP A 47 10.62 10.24 14.79
N ASP A 48 10.42 8.96 14.43
CA ASP A 48 11.24 8.20 13.47
C ASP A 48 10.67 8.15 12.04
N ALA A 49 9.76 9.06 11.69
CA ALA A 49 9.01 9.07 10.42
C ALA A 49 9.90 8.90 9.16
N GLY A 50 11.04 9.58 9.11
CA GLY A 50 11.94 9.56 7.95
C GLY A 50 12.55 8.18 7.67
N ASP A 51 12.94 7.47 8.73
CA ASP A 51 13.56 6.15 8.64
C ASP A 51 12.52 5.09 8.26
N VAL A 52 11.31 5.19 8.83
CA VAL A 52 10.19 4.30 8.54
C VAL A 52 9.74 4.41 7.07
N LEU A 53 9.56 5.62 6.56
CA LEU A 53 9.17 5.83 5.16
C LEU A 53 10.23 5.32 4.18
N THR A 54 11.51 5.54 4.48
CA THR A 54 12.61 5.05 3.65
C THR A 54 12.65 3.52 3.63
N LEU A 55 12.44 2.88 4.78
CA LEU A 55 12.37 1.43 4.89
C LEU A 55 11.22 0.85 4.05
N TRP A 56 10.02 1.42 4.16
CA TRP A 56 8.86 0.97 3.38
C TRP A 56 9.06 1.14 1.88
N LYS A 57 9.64 2.27 1.46
CA LYS A 57 9.97 2.51 0.04
C LYS A 57 10.90 1.42 -0.51
N ARG A 58 11.96 1.05 0.23
CA ARG A 58 12.88 -0.03 -0.17
C ARG A 58 12.18 -1.39 -0.22
N ARG A 59 11.34 -1.71 0.78
CA ARG A 59 10.59 -2.97 0.82
C ARG A 59 9.61 -3.09 -0.35
N GLY A 60 8.84 -2.03 -0.61
CA GLY A 60 7.89 -1.98 -1.74
C GLY A 60 8.60 -2.17 -3.08
N LYS A 61 9.72 -1.48 -3.31
CA LYS A 61 10.51 -1.66 -4.54
C LYS A 61 10.92 -3.12 -4.75
N ARG A 62 11.50 -3.78 -3.72
CA ARG A 62 11.91 -5.19 -3.84
C ARG A 62 10.74 -6.14 -4.11
N ALA A 63 9.56 -5.86 -3.55
CA ALA A 63 8.37 -6.67 -3.83
C ALA A 63 7.93 -6.54 -5.29
N PHE A 64 7.90 -5.32 -5.83
CA PHE A 64 7.61 -5.10 -7.25
C PHE A 64 8.64 -5.76 -8.17
N ASP A 65 9.93 -5.62 -7.86
CA ASP A 65 11.01 -6.22 -8.65
C ASP A 65 10.86 -7.76 -8.68
N ALA A 66 10.61 -8.40 -7.53
CA ALA A 66 10.42 -9.84 -7.44
C ALA A 66 9.19 -10.36 -8.19
N GLU A 67 8.07 -9.63 -8.17
CA GLU A 67 6.88 -9.98 -8.95
C GLU A 67 7.10 -9.86 -10.45
N ALA A 68 7.87 -8.86 -10.89
CA ALA A 68 8.22 -8.69 -12.30
C ALA A 68 9.10 -9.83 -12.82
N GLU A 69 10.04 -10.30 -11.99
CA GLU A 69 10.89 -11.45 -12.28
C GLU A 69 10.08 -12.77 -12.31
N ALA A 70 9.12 -12.94 -11.40
CA ALA A 70 8.29 -14.15 -11.33
C ALA A 70 7.23 -14.24 -12.45
N GLY A 71 6.87 -13.10 -13.06
CA GLY A 71 5.93 -13.02 -14.18
C GLY A 71 6.57 -13.01 -15.57
N SER A 72 7.90 -13.08 -15.66
CA SER A 72 8.69 -13.20 -16.90
C SER A 72 8.99 -14.66 -17.22
#